data_AF-A0A832N150-F1
#
_entry.id   AF-A0A832N150-F1
#
_cell.length_a   1.000
_cell.length_b   1.000
_cell.length_c   1.000
_cell.angle_alpha   90.00
_cell.angle_beta   90.00
_cell.angle_gamma   90.00
#
_symmetry.space_group_name_H-M   'P 1'
#
loop_
_entity.id
_entity.type
_entity.pdbx_description
1 polymer ?
#
loop_
_entity_poly.entity_id
_entity_poly.type
_entity_poly.pdbx_seq_one_letter_code
_entity_poly.pdbx_strand_id
1 'polypeptide(L)' 'MTKPFKDKFSTSNDELTREPFPASTKVYLEGEIYKDIKVPVREILLGNETKLRVYD' A
#
# COMPACT_ATOMS: atom_id res chain seq x y z
N MET A 1 23.05 27.22 -16.85
CA MET A 1 22.36 26.18 -17.61
C MET A 1 21.60 25.29 -16.65
N THR A 2 20.28 25.41 -16.60
CA THR A 2 19.41 24.61 -15.72
C THR A 2 19.26 23.22 -16.32
N LYS A 3 19.61 22.16 -15.56
CA LYS A 3 19.46 20.78 -16.00
C LYS A 3 17.97 20.47 -16.26
N PRO A 4 17.63 19.73 -17.33
CA PRO A 4 16.26 19.35 -17.63
C PRO A 4 15.67 18.51 -16.48
N PHE A 5 14.41 18.77 -16.13
CA PHE A 5 13.70 18.17 -14.97
C PHE A 5 13.73 16.63 -14.95
N LYS A 6 13.81 16.02 -16.13
CA LYS A 6 13.81 14.56 -16.33
C LYS A 6 15.06 13.85 -15.79
N ASP A 7 16.18 14.55 -15.66
CA ASP A 7 17.45 13.98 -15.17
C ASP A 7 17.61 14.07 -13.64
N LYS A 8 16.60 14.56 -12.90
CA LYS A 8 16.63 14.67 -11.44
C LYS A 8 16.22 13.39 -10.70
N PHE A 9 15.59 12.45 -11.38
CA PHE A 9 15.11 11.21 -10.77
C PHE A 9 15.57 10.04 -11.64
N SER A 10 16.66 9.39 -11.25
CA SER A 10 17.00 8.09 -11.81
C SER A 10 15.95 7.11 -11.30
N THR A 11 15.03 6.66 -12.16
CA THR A 11 14.09 5.57 -11.89
C THR A 11 14.81 4.22 -11.81
N SER A 12 15.87 4.14 -10.99
CA SER A 12 16.51 2.90 -10.59
C SER A 12 15.60 2.18 -9.58
N ASN A 13 15.39 0.89 -9.77
CA ASN A 13 14.58 0.06 -8.86
C ASN A 13 15.10 0.03 -7.42
N ASP A 14 16.30 0.57 -7.16
CA ASP A 14 16.95 0.64 -5.86
C ASP A 14 16.24 1.61 -4.89
N GLU A 15 15.43 2.55 -5.39
CA GLU A 15 14.63 3.49 -4.57
C GLU A 15 13.23 2.95 -4.23
N LEU A 16 12.86 1.74 -4.69
CA LEU A 16 11.56 1.14 -4.39
C LEU A 16 11.56 0.50 -2.99
N THR A 17 10.83 1.09 -2.06
CA THR A 17 10.54 0.46 -0.76
C THR A 17 9.49 -0.64 -0.94
N ARG A 18 9.83 -1.88 -0.58
CA ARG A 18 8.92 -3.03 -0.58
C ARG A 18 8.43 -3.43 0.81
N GLU A 19 8.91 -2.71 1.83
CA GLU A 19 8.51 -2.96 3.21
C GLU A 19 7.04 -2.53 3.41
N PRO A 20 6.20 -3.37 4.04
CA PRO A 20 4.85 -2.97 4.42
C PRO A 20 4.84 -1.76 5.33
N PHE A 21 3.77 -0.95 5.30
CA PHE A 21 3.67 0.15 6.26
C PHE A 21 3.65 -0.37 7.70
N PRO A 22 4.30 0.34 8.65
CA PRO A 22 4.37 -0.08 10.04
C PRO A 22 2.99 -0.38 10.65
N ALA A 23 2.91 -1.41 11.50
CA ALA A 23 1.71 -1.83 12.22
C ALA A 23 0.47 -2.10 11.32
N SER A 24 0.70 -2.36 10.03
CA SER A 24 -0.37 -2.56 9.05
C SER A 24 -0.16 -3.80 8.20
N THR A 25 -1.24 -4.37 7.71
CA THR A 25 -1.24 -5.53 6.80
C THR A 25 -2.20 -5.31 5.65
N LYS A 26 -1.80 -5.72 4.45
CA LYS A 26 -2.71 -5.81 3.30
C LYS A 26 -3.59 -7.04 3.47
N VAL A 27 -4.90 -6.85 3.44
CA VAL A 27 -5.90 -7.92 3.53
C VAL A 27 -6.88 -7.80 2.38
N TYR A 28 -7.65 -8.86 2.13
CA TYR A 28 -8.60 -8.91 1.03
C TYR A 28 -10.00 -9.16 1.58
N LEU A 29 -10.96 -8.34 1.15
CA LEU A 29 -12.38 -8.57 1.39
C LEU A 29 -12.93 -9.43 0.24
N GLU A 30 -13.63 -10.50 0.60
CA GLU A 30 -14.29 -11.38 -0.36
C GLU A 30 -15.56 -10.73 -0.90
N GLY A 31 -15.79 -10.82 -2.21
CA GLY A 31 -17.00 -10.32 -2.85
C GLY A 31 -18.25 -11.10 -2.45
N GLU A 32 -19.37 -10.41 -2.25
CA GLU A 32 -20.64 -11.08 -1.92
C GLU A 32 -21.33 -11.66 -3.16
N ILE A 33 -21.45 -10.86 -4.22
CA ILE A 33 -22.11 -11.25 -5.49
C ILE A 33 -21.16 -12.09 -6.35
N TYR A 34 -19.91 -11.63 -6.48
CA TYR A 34 -18.87 -12.29 -7.27
C TYR A 34 -17.80 -12.81 -6.33
N LYS A 35 -17.88 -14.11 -5.98
CA LYS A 35 -17.02 -14.74 -4.97
C LYS A 35 -15.53 -14.76 -5.32
N ASP A 36 -15.21 -14.59 -6.61
CA ASP A 36 -13.81 -14.59 -7.07
C ASP A 36 -13.13 -13.23 -6.90
N ILE A 37 -13.89 -12.17 -6.60
CA ILE A 37 -13.35 -10.82 -6.41
C ILE A 37 -12.77 -10.67 -5.01
N LYS A 38 -11.51 -10.23 -4.96
CA LYS A 38 -10.77 -9.94 -3.74
C LYS A 38 -10.42 -8.46 -3.69
N VAL A 39 -11.15 -7.68 -2.90
CA VAL A 39 -10.94 -6.23 -2.80
C VAL A 39 -9.82 -5.95 -1.80
N PRO A 40 -8.70 -5.33 -2.21
CA PRO A 40 -7.60 -5.03 -1.30
C PRO A 40 -8.01 -3.91 -0.35
N VAL A 41 -7.72 -4.11 0.94
CA VAL A 41 -7.82 -3.09 1.97
C VAL A 41 -6.63 -3.21 2.93
N ARG A 42 -6.34 -2.13 3.65
CA ARG A 42 -5.24 -2.08 4.62
C ARG A 42 -5.84 -2.17 6.02
N GLU A 43 -5.45 -3.18 6.78
CA GLU A 43 -5.82 -3.32 8.19
C GLU A 43 -4.69 -2.78 9.07
N ILE A 44 -5.02 -1.91 10.03
CA ILE A 44 -4.09 -1.30 10.98
C ILE A 44 -4.48 -1.74 12.38
N LEU A 45 -3.51 -2.27 13.14
CA LEU A 45 -3.70 -2.60 14.55
C LEU A 45 -3.46 -1.35 15.40
N LEU A 46 -4.50 -0.89 16.08
CA LEU A 46 -4.44 0.26 16.97
C LEU A 46 -3.97 -0.15 18.37
N GLY A 47 -3.47 0.82 19.16
CA GLY A 47 -2.93 0.56 20.50
C GLY A 47 -3.94 0.06 21.53
N ASN A 48 -5.24 0.16 21.24
CA ASN A 48 -6.34 -0.43 22.03
C ASN A 48 -6.77 -1.79 21.49
N GLU A 49 -5.92 -2.46 20.70
CA GLU A 49 -6.15 -3.76 20.07
C GLU A 49 -7.28 -3.79 19.03
N THR A 50 -7.87 -2.63 18.71
CA THR A 50 -8.88 -2.55 17.65
C THR A 50 -8.24 -2.54 16.26
N LYS A 51 -9.00 -3.01 15.28
CA LYS A 51 -8.58 -3.08 13.88
C LYS A 51 -9.30 -2.01 13.08
N LEU A 52 -8.53 -1.07 12.53
CA LEU A 52 -9.04 -0.07 11.59
C LEU A 52 -8.77 -0.52 10.16
N ARG A 53 -9.78 -0.46 9.30
CA ARG A 53 -9.63 -0.75 7.87
C ARG A 53 -9.66 0.55 7.07
N VAL A 54 -8.67 0.74 6.22
CA VAL A 54 -8.56 1.87 5.30
C VAL A 54 -8.36 1.37 3.87
N TYR A 55 -8.53 2.25 2.89
CA TYR A 55 -8.23 1.95 1.49
C TYR A 55 -6.73 1.65 1.33
N ASP A 56 -6.40 0.62 0.54
CA ASP A 56 -5.03 0.22 0.25
C ASP A 56 -4.56 0.67 -1.13
#